data_AF-A0A6I7D687-F1
#
_entry.id   AF-A0A6I7D687-F1
#
_cell.length_a   1.000
_cell.length_b   1.000
_cell.length_c   1.000
_cell.angle_alpha   90.00
_cell.angle_beta   90.00
_cell.angle_gamma   90.00
#
_symmetry.space_group_name_H-M   'P 1'
#
loop_
_entity.id
_entity.type
_entity.pdbx_description
1 polymer ?
#
loop_
_entity_poly.entity_id
_entity_poly.type
_entity_poly.pdbx_seq_one_letter_code
_entity_poly.pdbx_strand_id
1 'polypeptide(L)'
;MSEQASKVLIDLLEKASNGVDSAVAFSQAQIPEVISQLLAWKMAMGIIWFAFGLATIAFAVFIPVWAGRQRRKGALWTYYDGDARFNLSSISYDFIRTPFPLGLLFIGVLISVVSLNFWLKILIAPKLYLIEYAASLIK
;
A
#
# COMPACT_ATOMS: atom_id res chain seq x y z
N MET A 1 57.89 -13.97 27.65
CA MET A 1 56.48 -14.10 28.08
C MET A 1 55.69 -12.81 27.81
N SER A 2 56.20 -11.60 28.11
CA SER A 2 55.51 -10.33 27.80
C SER A 2 55.45 -9.99 26.30
N GLU A 3 56.54 -10.20 25.54
CA GLU A 3 56.59 -9.90 24.09
C GLU A 3 55.59 -10.72 23.26
N GLN A 4 55.35 -11.98 23.64
CA GLN A 4 54.35 -12.83 22.98
C GLN A 4 52.92 -12.36 23.26
N ALA A 5 52.63 -11.94 24.49
CA ALA A 5 51.34 -11.37 24.83
C ALA A 5 51.08 -10.04 24.09
N SER A 6 52.10 -9.17 24.00
CA SER A 6 52.02 -7.93 23.21
C SER A 6 51.84 -8.20 21.71
N LYS A 7 52.52 -9.20 21.14
CA LYS A 7 52.30 -9.62 19.74
C LYS A 7 50.89 -10.16 19.49
N VAL A 8 50.36 -10.98 20.39
CA VAL A 8 48.99 -11.52 20.28
C VAL A 8 47.97 -10.40 20.41
N LEU A 9 48.19 -9.43 21.31
CA LEU A 9 47.31 -8.27 21.43
C LEU A 9 47.29 -7.42 20.15
N ILE A 10 48.45 -7.18 19.55
CA ILE A 10 48.59 -6.43 18.30
C ILE A 10 47.90 -7.18 17.14
N ASP A 11 48.11 -8.49 17.02
CA ASP A 11 47.48 -9.31 15.97
C ASP A 11 45.95 -9.39 16.12
N LEU A 12 45.44 -9.41 17.36
CA LEU A 12 44.00 -9.31 17.65
C LEU A 12 43.44 -7.92 17.36
N LEU A 13 44.19 -6.86 17.67
CA LEU A 13 43.77 -5.48 17.38
C LEU A 13 43.74 -5.22 15.88
N GLU A 14 44.70 -5.76 15.14
CA GLU A 14 44.79 -5.68 13.68
C GLU A 14 43.68 -6.50 13.01
N LYS A 15 43.41 -7.72 13.49
CA LYS A 15 42.25 -8.51 13.04
C LYS A 15 40.92 -7.86 13.37
N ALA A 16 40.80 -7.21 14.54
CA ALA A 16 39.60 -6.47 14.91
C ALA A 16 39.43 -5.23 14.03
N SER A 17 40.49 -4.46 13.77
CA SER A 17 40.47 -3.30 12.85
C SER A 17 40.09 -3.73 11.44
N ASN A 18 40.73 -4.77 10.92
CA ASN A 18 40.41 -5.34 9.60
C ASN A 18 38.98 -5.91 9.56
N GLY A 19 38.49 -6.46 10.67
CA GLY A 19 37.11 -6.90 10.86
C GLY A 19 36.09 -5.74 10.84
N VAL A 20 36.44 -4.61 11.46
CA VAL A 20 35.63 -3.39 11.43
C VAL A 20 35.62 -2.79 10.03
N ASP A 21 36.77 -2.66 9.39
CA ASP A 21 36.87 -2.12 8.03
C ASP A 21 36.13 -3.00 7.01
N SER A 22 36.21 -4.32 7.16
CA SER A 22 35.45 -5.25 6.31
C SER A 22 33.94 -5.20 6.58
N ALA A 23 33.50 -5.03 7.83
CA ALA A 23 32.08 -4.83 8.15
C ALA A 23 31.55 -3.49 7.59
N VAL A 24 32.36 -2.43 7.63
CA VAL A 24 32.03 -1.13 7.03
C VAL A 24 31.98 -1.24 5.50
N ALA A 25 32.97 -1.88 4.88
CA ALA A 25 32.99 -2.10 3.43
C ALA A 25 31.81 -2.97 2.96
N PHE A 26 31.45 -4.01 3.73
CA PHE A 26 30.27 -4.83 3.49
C PHE A 26 28.98 -4.02 3.61
N SER A 27 28.85 -3.20 4.65
CA SER A 27 27.70 -2.32 4.83
C SER A 27 27.59 -1.31 3.68
N GLN A 28 28.69 -0.66 3.30
CA GLN A 28 28.71 0.28 2.18
C GLN A 28 28.39 -0.40 0.84
N ALA A 29 28.78 -1.66 0.65
CA ALA A 29 28.46 -2.42 -0.55
C ALA A 29 26.99 -2.89 -0.61
N GLN A 30 26.39 -3.23 0.53
CA GLN A 30 25.02 -3.78 0.58
C GLN A 30 23.93 -2.73 0.83
N ILE A 31 24.23 -1.61 1.49
CA ILE A 31 23.27 -0.54 1.75
C ILE A 31 22.59 -0.03 0.46
N PRO A 32 23.32 0.24 -0.65
CA PRO A 32 22.70 0.70 -1.90
C PRO A 32 21.71 -0.33 -2.46
N GLU A 33 22.07 -1.61 -2.41
CA GLU A 33 21.26 -2.71 -2.89
C GLU A 33 19.97 -2.84 -2.05
N VAL A 34 20.10 -2.88 -0.73
CA VAL A 34 18.96 -2.98 0.20
C VAL A 34 18.02 -1.78 0.07
N ILE A 35 18.57 -0.57 -0.10
CA ILE A 35 17.79 0.64 -0.36
C ILE A 35 16.99 0.50 -1.66
N SER A 36 17.63 0.03 -2.73
CA SER A 36 16.96 -0.14 -4.02
C SER A 36 15.83 -1.18 -3.95
N GLN A 37 16.06 -2.30 -3.25
CA GLN A 37 15.06 -3.34 -3.02
C GLN A 37 13.90 -2.84 -2.17
N LEU A 38 14.18 -2.09 -1.11
CA LEU A 38 13.16 -1.46 -0.27
C LEU A 38 12.32 -0.47 -1.07
N LEU A 39 12.95 0.35 -1.89
CA LEU A 39 12.28 1.34 -2.73
C LEU A 39 11.37 0.66 -3.77
N ALA A 40 11.88 -0.39 -4.43
CA ALA A 40 11.12 -1.21 -5.37
C ALA A 40 9.91 -1.88 -4.70
N TRP A 41 10.11 -2.43 -3.49
CA TRP A 41 9.02 -3.04 -2.71
C TRP A 41 7.94 -2.03 -2.33
N LYS A 42 8.33 -0.85 -1.83
CA LYS A 42 7.39 0.23 -1.48
C LYS A 42 6.62 0.74 -2.71
N MET A 43 7.29 0.84 -3.85
CA MET A 43 6.66 1.21 -5.12
C MET A 43 5.64 0.15 -5.57
N ALA A 44 6.03 -1.13 -5.56
CA ALA A 44 5.15 -2.24 -5.93
C ALA A 44 3.92 -2.32 -5.00
N MET A 45 4.12 -2.17 -3.70
CA MET A 45 3.03 -2.14 -2.72
C MET A 45 2.07 -0.98 -2.98
N GLY A 46 2.59 0.22 -3.29
CA GLY A 46 1.75 1.34 -3.73
C GLY A 46 0.95 1.01 -4.98
N ILE A 47 1.58 0.49 -6.03
CA ILE A 47 0.87 0.12 -7.27
C ILE A 47 -0.25 -0.89 -6.99
N ILE A 48 -0.02 -1.90 -6.14
CA ILE A 48 -1.04 -2.88 -5.75
C ILE A 48 -2.21 -2.20 -5.03
N TRP A 49 -1.94 -1.33 -4.05
CA TRP A 49 -2.99 -0.60 -3.34
C TRP A 49 -3.76 0.36 -4.25
N PHE A 50 -3.07 0.95 -5.24
CA PHE A 50 -3.71 1.81 -6.23
C PHE A 50 -4.64 1.00 -7.14
N ALA A 51 -4.19 -0.15 -7.63
CA ALA A 51 -5.02 -1.07 -8.41
C ALA A 51 -6.23 -1.56 -7.60
N PHE A 52 -6.05 -1.85 -6.31
CA PHE A 52 -7.15 -2.23 -5.42
C PHE A 52 -8.16 -1.09 -5.23
N GLY A 53 -7.69 0.15 -5.05
CA GLY A 53 -8.53 1.34 -4.99
C GLY A 53 -9.37 1.51 -6.27
N LEU A 54 -8.74 1.37 -7.44
CA LEU A 54 -9.40 1.40 -8.75
C LEU A 54 -10.44 0.28 -8.92
N ALA A 55 -10.12 -0.94 -8.52
CA ALA A 55 -11.06 -2.06 -8.54
C ALA A 55 -12.26 -1.80 -7.64
N THR A 56 -12.05 -1.20 -6.47
CA THR A 56 -13.11 -0.82 -5.53
C THR A 56 -14.03 0.24 -6.12
N ILE A 57 -13.46 1.24 -6.81
CA ILE A 57 -14.23 2.27 -7.54
C ILE A 57 -15.06 1.63 -8.66
N ALA A 58 -14.45 0.77 -9.47
CA ALA A 58 -15.15 0.07 -10.55
C ALA A 58 -16.31 -0.79 -10.02
N PHE A 59 -16.08 -1.49 -8.90
CA PHE A 59 -17.10 -2.29 -8.23
C PHE A 59 -18.25 -1.42 -7.70
N ALA A 60 -17.92 -0.25 -7.12
CA ALA A 60 -18.92 0.70 -6.63
C ALA A 60 -19.82 1.24 -7.76
N VAL A 61 -19.28 1.46 -8.96
CA VAL A 61 -20.06 1.86 -10.15
C VAL A 61 -20.86 0.70 -10.73
N PHE A 62 -20.34 -0.52 -10.64
CA PHE A 62 -20.99 -1.72 -11.17
C PHE A 62 -22.25 -2.12 -10.38
N ILE A 63 -22.23 -1.99 -9.05
CA ILE A 63 -23.35 -2.40 -8.18
C ILE A 63 -24.69 -1.73 -8.54
N PRO A 64 -24.78 -0.39 -8.71
CA PRO A 64 -26.02 0.27 -9.13
C PRO A 64 -26.55 -0.19 -10.49
N VAL A 65 -25.65 -0.45 -11.44
CA VAL A 65 -26.00 -0.94 -12.78
C VAL A 65 -26.56 -2.35 -12.70
N TRP A 66 -25.92 -3.21 -11.90
CA TRP A 66 -26.38 -4.57 -11.65
C TRP A 66 -27.73 -4.59 -10.92
N ALA A 67 -27.90 -3.77 -9.87
CA ALA A 67 -29.17 -3.61 -9.15
C ALA A 67 -30.30 -3.13 -10.09
N GLY A 68 -30.01 -2.17 -10.97
CA GLY A 68 -30.95 -1.71 -11.99
C GLY A 68 -31.35 -2.80 -13.00
N ARG A 69 -30.43 -3.71 -13.36
CA ARG A 69 -30.76 -4.89 -14.19
C ARG A 69 -31.64 -5.88 -13.45
N GLN A 70 -31.43 -6.09 -12.15
CA GLN A 70 -32.25 -6.99 -11.33
C GLN A 70 -33.68 -6.45 -11.15
N ARG A 71 -33.83 -5.12 -11.04
CA ARG A 71 -35.14 -4.46 -11.08
C ARG A 71 -35.90 -4.80 -12.37
N ARG A 72 -35.24 -4.74 -13.53
CA ARG A 72 -35.86 -5.07 -14.83
C ARG A 72 -36.27 -6.54 -14.96
N LYS A 73 -35.66 -7.44 -14.18
CA LYS A 73 -35.99 -8.88 -14.13
C LYS A 73 -37.13 -9.20 -13.16
N GLY A 74 -37.71 -8.20 -12.48
CA GLY A 74 -38.80 -8.40 -11.54
C GLY A 74 -38.38 -9.11 -10.24
N ALA A 75 -37.13 -8.94 -9.81
CA ALA A 75 -36.65 -9.62 -8.61
C ALA A 75 -37.39 -9.13 -7.35
N LEU A 76 -37.90 -10.06 -6.54
CA LEU A 76 -38.73 -9.82 -5.34
C LEU A 76 -38.10 -8.88 -4.31
N TRP A 77 -36.76 -8.83 -4.24
CA TRP A 77 -36.02 -7.97 -3.30
C TRP A 77 -35.90 -6.51 -3.77
N THR A 78 -36.30 -6.20 -5.02
CA THR A 78 -36.13 -4.87 -5.62
C THR A 78 -37.40 -4.01 -5.56
N TYR A 79 -38.58 -4.61 -5.65
CA TYR A 79 -39.84 -3.90 -5.78
C TYR A 79 -41.04 -4.76 -5.33
N TYR A 80 -41.99 -4.16 -4.62
CA TYR A 80 -43.30 -4.76 -4.33
C TYR A 80 -44.33 -4.20 -5.33
N ASP A 81 -44.87 -5.07 -6.20
CA ASP A 81 -45.85 -4.71 -7.24
C ASP A 81 -47.28 -4.77 -6.69
N GLY A 82 -47.53 -4.05 -5.60
CA GLY A 82 -48.86 -3.88 -5.04
C GLY A 82 -49.49 -2.60 -5.57
N ASP A 83 -50.44 -2.76 -6.51
CA ASP A 83 -51.32 -1.74 -7.11
C ASP A 83 -50.62 -0.42 -7.48
N ALA A 84 -50.53 -0.15 -8.79
CA ALA A 84 -49.63 0.79 -9.49
C ALA A 84 -49.60 2.29 -9.06
N ARG A 85 -50.22 2.65 -7.93
CA ARG A 85 -50.28 4.00 -7.35
C ARG A 85 -49.17 4.29 -6.33
N PHE A 86 -48.48 3.27 -5.80
CA PHE A 86 -47.36 3.46 -4.86
C PHE A 86 -46.13 2.66 -5.29
N ASN A 87 -45.07 3.34 -5.73
CA ASN A 87 -43.76 2.73 -5.97
C ASN A 87 -43.06 2.45 -4.62
N LEU A 88 -43.37 1.33 -3.97
CA LEU A 88 -42.67 0.93 -2.74
C LEU A 88 -41.38 0.17 -3.11
N SER A 89 -40.25 0.87 -3.08
CA SER A 89 -38.92 0.26 -3.14
C SER A 89 -38.57 -0.41 -1.80
N SER A 90 -37.85 -1.53 -1.86
CA SER A 90 -37.30 -2.15 -0.65
C SER A 90 -36.15 -1.30 -0.10
N ILE A 91 -36.09 -1.13 1.22
CA ILE A 91 -34.97 -0.48 1.93
C ILE A 91 -33.63 -1.10 1.52
N SER A 92 -33.60 -2.42 1.32
CA SER A 92 -32.42 -3.16 0.88
C SER A 92 -31.96 -2.74 -0.52
N TYR A 93 -32.90 -2.50 -1.44
CA TYR A 93 -32.61 -2.07 -2.80
C TYR A 93 -32.10 -0.62 -2.84
N ASP A 94 -32.73 0.27 -2.07
CA ASP A 94 -32.30 1.67 -2.00
C ASP A 94 -30.92 1.79 -1.36
N PHE A 95 -30.63 0.98 -0.34
CA PHE A 95 -29.32 0.92 0.31
C PHE A 95 -28.21 0.45 -0.65
N ILE A 96 -28.45 -0.65 -1.38
CA ILE A 96 -27.50 -1.20 -2.36
C ILE A 96 -27.28 -0.24 -3.53
N ARG A 97 -28.31 0.53 -3.91
CA ARG A 97 -28.23 1.44 -5.06
C ARG A 97 -27.54 2.76 -4.74
N THR A 98 -27.66 3.28 -3.52
CA THR A 98 -27.25 4.66 -3.21
C THR A 98 -26.20 4.79 -2.09
N PRO A 99 -26.49 4.59 -0.80
CA PRO A 99 -25.50 4.84 0.26
C PRO A 99 -24.32 3.86 0.22
N PHE A 100 -24.54 2.58 -0.09
CA PHE A 100 -23.47 1.59 -0.15
C PHE A 100 -22.41 1.90 -1.23
N PRO A 101 -22.77 2.10 -2.51
CA PRO A 101 -21.79 2.44 -3.55
C PRO A 101 -21.17 3.82 -3.33
N LEU A 102 -21.89 4.78 -2.72
CA LEU A 102 -21.32 6.08 -2.38
C LEU A 102 -20.21 5.95 -1.32
N GLY A 103 -20.44 5.15 -0.28
CA GLY A 103 -19.42 4.84 0.74
C GLY A 103 -18.22 4.10 0.14
N LEU A 104 -18.45 3.10 -0.71
CA LEU A 104 -17.39 2.39 -1.42
C LEU A 104 -16.58 3.30 -2.36
N LEU A 105 -17.24 4.24 -3.06
CA LEU A 105 -16.55 5.24 -3.88
C LEU A 105 -15.65 6.12 -3.01
N PHE A 106 -16.15 6.60 -1.88
CA PHE A 106 -15.37 7.43 -0.96
C PHE A 106 -14.12 6.69 -0.47
N ILE A 107 -14.29 5.44 -0.03
CA ILE A 107 -13.18 4.57 0.42
C ILE A 107 -12.20 4.30 -0.73
N GLY A 108 -12.70 3.95 -1.92
CA GLY A 108 -11.87 3.65 -3.09
C GLY A 108 -11.05 4.85 -3.55
N VAL A 109 -11.63 6.05 -3.52
CA VAL A 109 -10.91 7.30 -3.81
C VAL A 109 -9.85 7.57 -2.76
N LEU A 110 -10.17 7.44 -1.47
CA LEU A 110 -9.20 7.61 -0.38
C LEU A 110 -7.98 6.70 -0.54
N ILE A 111 -8.22 5.40 -0.76
CA ILE A 111 -7.15 4.41 -0.96
C ILE A 111 -6.30 4.77 -2.19
N SER A 112 -6.95 5.17 -3.29
CA SER A 112 -6.25 5.53 -4.53
C SER A 112 -5.38 6.77 -4.36
N VAL A 113 -5.88 7.82 -3.70
CA VAL A 113 -5.17 9.07 -3.44
C VAL A 113 -3.98 8.86 -2.51
N VAL A 114 -4.20 8.14 -1.41
CA VAL A 114 -3.12 7.81 -0.47
C VAL A 114 -2.05 6.99 -1.18
N SER A 115 -2.45 6.00 -1.97
CA SER A 115 -1.50 5.16 -2.70
C SER A 115 -0.71 5.95 -3.75
N LEU A 116 -1.37 6.84 -4.51
CA LEU A 116 -0.70 7.76 -5.46
C LEU A 116 0.42 8.55 -4.79
N ASN A 117 0.22 9.01 -3.56
CA ASN A 117 1.27 9.73 -2.84
C ASN A 117 2.54 8.89 -2.65
N PHE A 118 2.41 7.58 -2.39
CA PHE A 118 3.56 6.71 -2.13
C PHE A 118 4.34 6.36 -3.39
N TRP A 119 3.70 5.75 -4.39
CA TRP A 119 4.43 5.25 -5.55
C TRP A 119 4.89 6.37 -6.49
N LEU A 120 4.12 7.45 -6.60
CA LEU A 120 4.44 8.58 -7.47
C LEU A 120 5.61 9.41 -6.92
N LYS A 121 5.69 9.58 -5.58
CA LYS A 121 6.86 10.19 -4.92
C LYS A 121 8.12 9.37 -5.13
N ILE A 122 8.02 8.05 -5.02
CA ILE A 122 9.15 7.13 -5.25
C ILE A 122 9.65 7.24 -6.70
N LEU A 123 8.75 7.36 -7.68
CA LEU A 123 9.10 7.48 -9.09
C LEU A 123 9.78 8.81 -9.42
N ILE A 124 9.31 9.93 -8.86
CA ILE A 124 9.81 11.28 -9.17
C ILE A 124 11.07 11.64 -8.36
N ALA A 125 11.08 11.32 -7.07
CA ALA A 125 12.12 11.77 -6.14
C ALA A 125 12.53 10.65 -5.16
N PRO A 126 13.18 9.58 -5.64
CA PRO A 126 13.52 8.41 -4.83
C PRO A 126 14.45 8.76 -3.65
N LYS A 127 15.40 9.68 -3.85
CA LYS A 127 16.33 10.14 -2.81
C LYS A 127 15.64 10.95 -1.71
N LEU A 128 14.67 11.80 -2.06
CA LEU A 128 13.90 12.58 -1.11
C LEU A 128 13.02 11.67 -0.24
N TYR A 129 12.37 10.68 -0.85
CA TYR A 129 11.59 9.68 -0.14
C TYR A 129 12.40 8.92 0.91
N LEU A 130 13.66 8.56 0.60
CA LEU A 130 14.53 7.89 1.56
C LEU A 130 14.89 8.77 2.76
N ILE A 131 15.06 10.07 2.57
CA ILE A 131 15.33 11.02 3.66
C ILE A 131 14.08 11.15 4.56
N GLU A 132 12.89 11.29 3.97
CA GLU A 132 11.61 11.29 4.71
C GLU A 132 11.41 9.97 5.48
N TYR A 133 11.71 8.83 4.84
CA TYR A 133 11.60 7.52 5.46
C TYR A 133 12.58 7.34 6.62
N ALA A 134 13.84 7.73 6.44
CA ALA A 134 14.85 7.70 7.50
C ALA A 134 14.45 8.60 8.68
N ALA A 135 13.95 9.81 8.41
CA ALA A 135 13.43 10.70 9.44
C ALA A 135 12.21 10.11 10.17
N SER A 136 11.35 9.37 9.47
CA SER A 136 10.22 8.67 10.09
C SER A 136 10.63 7.48 10.96
N LEU A 137 11.79 6.88 10.68
CA LEU A 137 12.30 5.72 11.42
C LEU A 137 13.01 6.10 12.73
N ILE A 138 13.57 7.31 12.79
CA ILE A 138 14.29 7.84 13.96
C ILE A 138 13.31 8.39 15.02
N LYS A 139 12.05 8.60 14.64
CA LYS A 139 10.97 9.06 15.50
C LYS A 139 10.40 7.93 16.37
#